data_AF-A0A1B9C061-F1
#
_entry.id   AF-A0A1B9C061-F1
#
_cell.length_a   1.000
_cell.length_b   1.000
_cell.length_c   1.000
_cell.angle_alpha   90.00
_cell.angle_beta   90.00
_cell.angle_gamma   90.00
#
_symmetry.space_group_name_H-M   'P 1'
#
loop_
_entity.id
_entity.type
_entity.pdbx_description
1 polymer ?
#
loop_
_entity_poly.entity_id
_entity_poly.type
_entity_poly.pdbx_seq_one_letter_code
_entity_poly.pdbx_strand_id
1 'polypeptide(L)'
;MKFVLNRDRMKSLVSDMAVFLTHARNGDDPRLKSHIPSETADVITNFQHLLDVFREQTVQRARSYLEDLQRADPRHPVFEAISLLAPMQRETWEVHHTQILAWLLNPSRPHGFGLSMLHRLISETLSNQGLLPVEDLDQLQIRPEFRCHEDYRIDLWVECRLLSQGTHIPLLMALEAKVRAEEQQEQLSHYDQAVSRWQSQHAKNAIVLRIFLTPDARDARSSDENWIPMDYLGLARILWSVGRDRQDAPAYMYLRHYISSIYQDIYGWSTPPDVVGRPYDLFHLFHKSGEALRDS
;
A
#
# COMPACT_ATOMS: atom_id res chain seq x y z
N MET A 1 11.28 -25.56 7.06
CA MET A 1 10.01 -25.15 7.67
C MET A 1 10.06 -23.64 7.87
N LYS A 2 9.51 -22.85 6.95
CA LYS A 2 9.46 -21.38 7.08
C LYS A 2 8.33 -21.05 8.06
N PHE A 3 8.67 -20.58 9.27
CA PHE A 3 7.68 -19.96 10.14
C PHE A 3 7.26 -18.63 9.51
N VAL A 4 6.18 -18.64 8.73
CA VAL A 4 5.48 -17.41 8.35
C VAL A 4 4.57 -17.08 9.51
N LEU A 5 5.16 -16.45 10.54
CA LEU A 5 4.37 -15.82 11.59
C LEU A 5 3.67 -14.61 10.95
N ASN A 6 2.35 -14.70 10.84
CA ASN A 6 1.49 -13.61 10.37
C ASN A 6 1.86 -12.33 11.16
N ARG A 7 2.18 -11.26 10.42
CA ARG A 7 2.77 -10.03 10.93
C ARG A 7 1.86 -9.29 11.91
N ASP A 8 0.56 -9.34 11.69
CA ASP A 8 -0.43 -8.70 12.57
C ASP A 8 -0.68 -9.55 13.81
N ARG A 9 -0.64 -10.88 13.67
CA ARG A 9 -0.60 -11.79 14.82
C ARG A 9 0.66 -11.58 15.66
N MET A 10 1.83 -11.35 15.07
CA MET A 10 3.03 -11.07 15.87
C MET A 10 2.95 -9.72 16.57
N LYS A 11 2.45 -8.68 15.90
CA LYS A 11 2.25 -7.36 16.52
C LYS A 11 1.23 -7.40 17.66
N SER A 12 0.08 -8.05 17.47
CA SER A 12 -0.92 -8.26 18.53
C SER A 12 -0.33 -9.13 19.63
N LEU A 13 0.25 -10.30 19.32
CA LEU A 13 0.77 -11.21 20.34
C LEU A 13 1.88 -10.57 21.18
N VAL A 14 2.80 -9.83 20.55
CA VAL A 14 3.88 -9.12 21.24
C VAL A 14 3.34 -7.92 22.02
N SER A 15 2.35 -7.19 21.50
CA SER A 15 1.71 -6.07 22.21
C SER A 15 0.88 -6.56 23.40
N ASP A 16 0.05 -7.57 23.20
CA ASP A 16 -0.82 -8.17 24.22
C ASP A 16 0.01 -8.85 25.32
N MET A 17 1.10 -9.54 24.95
CA MET A 17 2.06 -10.06 25.93
C MET A 17 2.85 -8.94 26.62
N ALA A 18 3.28 -7.89 25.92
CA ALA A 18 3.98 -6.77 26.55
C ALA A 18 3.06 -6.03 27.54
N VAL A 19 1.79 -5.84 27.20
CA VAL A 19 0.76 -5.27 28.08
C VAL A 19 0.53 -6.19 29.28
N PHE A 20 0.36 -7.50 29.06
CA PHE A 20 0.24 -8.49 30.14
C PHE A 20 1.43 -8.48 31.10
N LEU A 21 2.66 -8.46 30.56
CA LEU A 21 3.90 -8.41 31.34
C LEU A 21 4.09 -7.06 32.06
N THR A 22 3.61 -5.97 31.48
CA THR A 22 3.64 -4.64 32.12
C THR A 22 2.64 -4.54 33.27
N HIS A 23 1.44 -5.12 33.12
CA HIS A 23 0.45 -5.22 34.22
C HIS A 23 0.95 -6.15 35.35
N ALA A 24 1.61 -7.25 34.99
CA ALA A 24 2.28 -8.13 35.96
C ALA A 24 3.39 -7.39 36.73
N ARG A 25 4.14 -6.51 36.06
CA ARG A 25 5.23 -5.68 36.64
C ARG A 25 4.71 -4.55 37.54
N ASN A 26 3.64 -3.87 37.17
CA ASN A 26 3.08 -2.76 37.98
C ASN A 26 2.27 -3.25 39.19
N GLY A 27 1.93 -4.54 39.22
CA GLY A 27 1.23 -5.14 40.35
C GLY A 27 -0.24 -4.78 40.44
N ASP A 28 -0.83 -4.31 39.33
CA ASP A 28 -2.22 -3.87 39.22
C ASP A 28 -3.21 -5.05 39.22
N ASP A 29 -2.74 -6.30 39.06
CA ASP A 29 -3.54 -7.50 39.27
C ASP A 29 -2.99 -8.38 40.43
N PRO A 30 -3.67 -8.39 41.59
CA PRO A 30 -3.26 -9.18 42.75
C PRO A 30 -3.32 -10.70 42.54
N ARG A 31 -3.88 -11.20 41.43
CA ARG A 31 -3.92 -12.64 41.10
C ARG A 31 -2.62 -13.17 40.47
N LEU A 32 -1.77 -12.29 39.92
CA LEU A 32 -0.51 -12.66 39.28
C LEU A 32 0.68 -12.77 40.25
N LYS A 33 0.57 -12.20 41.46
CA LYS A 33 1.67 -12.14 42.43
C LYS A 33 1.99 -13.47 43.13
N SER A 34 1.10 -14.46 43.12
CA SER A 34 1.25 -15.64 43.98
C SER A 34 1.69 -16.93 43.27
N HIS A 35 1.68 -17.01 41.93
CA HIS A 35 1.84 -18.30 41.23
C HIS A 35 2.61 -18.24 39.90
N ILE A 36 3.66 -17.41 39.78
CA ILE A 36 4.60 -17.53 38.64
C ILE A 36 5.83 -18.31 39.12
N PRO A 37 6.00 -19.59 38.72
CA PRO A 37 7.21 -20.36 39.02
C PRO A 37 8.46 -19.62 38.53
N SER A 38 9.58 -19.74 39.25
CA SER A 38 10.87 -19.12 38.87
C SER A 38 11.26 -19.39 37.42
N GLU A 39 11.03 -20.61 36.94
CA GLU A 39 11.29 -21.03 35.56
C GLU A 39 10.49 -20.20 34.53
N THR A 40 9.26 -19.80 34.86
CA THR A 40 8.42 -18.96 33.99
C THR A 40 8.91 -17.52 33.97
N ALA A 41 9.44 -17.00 35.08
CA ALA A 41 10.04 -15.66 35.14
C ALA A 41 11.33 -15.57 34.30
N ASP A 42 12.15 -16.62 34.32
CA ASP A 42 13.35 -16.72 33.48
C ASP A 42 13.01 -16.80 31.99
N VAL A 43 11.97 -17.57 31.62
CA VAL A 43 11.47 -17.64 30.24
C VAL A 43 10.97 -16.28 29.75
N ILE A 44 10.21 -15.56 30.58
CA ILE A 44 9.71 -14.20 30.27
C ILE A 44 10.88 -13.23 30.06
N THR A 45 11.87 -13.25 30.96
CA THR A 45 13.05 -12.37 30.89
C THR A 45 13.88 -12.65 29.63
N ASN A 46 14.08 -13.93 29.31
CA ASN A 46 14.77 -14.35 28.09
C ASN A 46 14.02 -13.90 26.82
N PHE A 47 12.68 -14.00 26.82
CA PHE A 47 11.87 -13.56 25.69
C PHE A 47 11.90 -12.03 25.52
N GLN A 48 11.85 -11.26 26.62
CA GLN A 48 12.01 -9.81 26.60
C GLN A 48 13.37 -9.40 26.03
N HIS A 49 14.45 -10.04 26.50
CA HIS A 49 15.78 -9.80 25.98
C HIS A 49 15.87 -10.07 24.47
N LEU A 50 15.26 -11.16 23.99
CA LEU A 50 15.19 -11.44 22.56
C LEU A 50 14.43 -10.35 21.79
N LEU A 51 13.28 -9.88 22.31
CA LEU A 51 12.52 -8.79 21.69
C LEU A 51 13.33 -7.48 21.63
N ASP A 52 14.08 -7.17 22.68
CA ASP A 52 14.95 -5.99 22.73
C ASP A 52 16.07 -6.09 21.68
N VAL A 53 16.73 -7.25 21.59
CA VAL A 53 17.74 -7.52 20.56
C VAL A 53 17.14 -7.38 19.15
N PHE A 54 15.94 -7.93 18.91
CA PHE A 54 15.26 -7.77 17.61
C PHE A 54 14.91 -6.32 17.32
N ARG A 55 14.44 -5.57 18.33
CA ARG A 55 14.13 -4.15 18.20
C ARG A 55 15.39 -3.37 17.85
N GLU A 56 16.48 -3.52 18.59
CA GLU A 56 17.75 -2.84 18.35
C GLU A 56 18.30 -3.13 16.94
N GLN A 57 18.30 -4.39 16.53
CA GLN A 57 18.72 -4.78 15.17
C GLN A 57 17.82 -4.14 14.11
N THR A 58 16.52 -4.06 14.36
CA THR A 58 15.58 -3.40 13.45
C THR A 58 15.88 -1.91 13.34
N VAL A 59 16.06 -1.22 14.47
CA VAL A 59 16.42 0.21 14.51
C VAL A 59 17.69 0.45 13.70
N GLN A 60 18.72 -0.38 13.88
CA GLN A 60 19.99 -0.24 13.18
C GLN A 60 19.85 -0.46 11.67
N ARG A 61 19.11 -1.50 11.27
CA ARG A 61 18.80 -1.74 9.84
C ARG A 61 18.00 -0.59 9.24
N ALA A 62 17.06 -0.04 9.99
CA ALA A 62 16.24 1.07 9.56
C ALA A 62 17.04 2.35 9.32
N ARG A 63 17.95 2.67 10.25
CA ARG A 63 18.89 3.79 10.10
C ARG A 63 19.78 3.61 8.89
N SER A 64 20.44 2.46 8.78
CA SER A 64 21.33 2.17 7.64
C SER A 64 20.59 2.32 6.32
N TYR A 65 19.39 1.76 6.21
CA TYR A 65 18.60 1.88 4.98
C TYR A 65 18.22 3.33 4.66
N LEU A 66 17.78 4.12 5.64
CA LEU A 66 17.45 5.53 5.39
C LEU A 66 18.69 6.33 4.98
N GLU A 67 19.85 6.06 5.57
CA GLU A 67 21.11 6.68 5.17
C GLU A 67 21.51 6.29 3.73
N ASP A 68 21.36 5.01 3.37
CA ASP A 68 21.61 4.51 2.02
C ASP A 68 20.62 5.13 1.01
N LEU A 69 19.33 5.20 1.37
CA LEU A 69 18.28 5.81 0.56
C LEU A 69 18.52 7.32 0.39
N GLN A 70 18.89 8.04 1.45
CA GLN A 70 19.20 9.46 1.39
C GLN A 70 20.41 9.74 0.49
N ARG A 71 21.40 8.84 0.48
CA ARG A 71 22.57 8.92 -0.41
C ARG A 71 22.22 8.62 -1.87
N ALA A 72 21.43 7.58 -2.11
CA ALA A 72 21.08 7.14 -3.46
C ALA A 72 19.99 8.01 -4.11
N ASP A 73 19.02 8.47 -3.31
CA ASP A 73 17.86 9.23 -3.74
C ASP A 73 17.50 10.31 -2.70
N PRO A 74 18.24 11.43 -2.67
CA PRO A 74 18.00 12.49 -1.69
C PRO A 74 16.66 13.20 -1.86
N ARG A 75 15.96 12.98 -2.99
CA ARG A 75 14.64 13.55 -3.28
C ARG A 75 13.50 12.59 -2.97
N HIS A 76 13.79 11.41 -2.41
CA HIS A 76 12.76 10.44 -2.07
C HIS A 76 11.66 11.10 -1.19
N PRO A 77 10.37 10.89 -1.49
CA PRO A 77 9.28 11.58 -0.79
C PRO A 77 9.20 11.29 0.72
N VAL A 78 9.87 10.24 1.20
CA VAL A 78 9.99 9.93 2.64
C VAL A 78 10.72 11.00 3.44
N PHE A 79 11.53 11.82 2.76
CA PHE A 79 12.25 12.95 3.35
C PHE A 79 11.52 14.29 3.14
N GLU A 80 10.34 14.27 2.52
CA GLU A 80 9.56 15.47 2.26
C GLU A 80 8.84 15.90 3.54
N ALA A 81 8.97 17.17 3.91
CA ALA A 81 8.35 17.71 5.12
C ALA A 81 6.86 18.02 4.91
N ILE A 82 6.44 18.20 3.66
CA ILE A 82 5.10 18.66 3.31
C ILE A 82 4.28 17.49 2.75
N SER A 83 3.15 17.21 3.40
CA SER A 83 2.04 16.45 2.83
C SER A 83 1.20 17.36 1.92
N LEU A 84 0.72 16.82 0.79
CA LEU A 84 -0.20 17.52 -0.11
C LEU A 84 -1.60 17.73 0.50
N LEU A 85 -2.14 16.73 1.23
CA LEU A 85 -3.53 16.73 1.70
C LEU A 85 -3.73 17.32 3.09
N ALA A 86 -2.71 17.25 3.96
CA ALA A 86 -2.81 17.75 5.34
C ALA A 86 -3.17 19.25 5.44
N PRO A 87 -2.61 20.17 4.62
CA PRO A 87 -2.99 21.59 4.67
C PRO A 87 -4.48 21.85 4.39
N MET A 88 -5.15 20.93 3.69
CA MET A 88 -6.58 21.01 3.36
C MET A 88 -7.47 20.23 4.33
N GLN A 89 -6.89 19.54 5.33
CA GLN A 89 -7.62 18.66 6.26
C GLN A 89 -8.38 17.54 5.51
N ARG A 90 -7.72 16.95 4.49
CA ARG A 90 -8.26 15.90 3.61
C ARG A 90 -7.46 14.59 3.66
N GLU A 91 -6.61 14.43 4.67
CA GLU A 91 -5.68 13.31 4.90
C GLU A 91 -6.31 11.94 4.64
N THR A 92 -7.53 11.76 5.14
CA THR A 92 -8.23 10.46 5.18
C THR A 92 -9.34 10.34 4.17
N TRP A 93 -9.50 11.33 3.29
CA TRP A 93 -10.64 11.40 2.39
C TRP A 93 -10.32 10.59 1.14
N GLU A 94 -10.84 9.37 1.07
CA GLU A 94 -10.65 8.39 -0.03
C GLU A 94 -10.82 9.02 -1.41
N VAL A 95 -11.86 9.85 -1.58
CA VAL A 95 -12.15 10.58 -2.83
C VAL A 95 -10.99 11.46 -3.30
N HIS A 96 -10.28 12.14 -2.39
CA HIS A 96 -9.17 13.01 -2.80
C HIS A 96 -7.97 12.19 -3.28
N HIS A 97 -7.68 11.05 -2.63
CA HIS A 97 -6.66 10.12 -3.08
C HIS A 97 -6.97 9.59 -4.48
N THR A 98 -8.20 9.13 -4.71
CA THR A 98 -8.57 8.53 -6.00
C THR A 98 -8.72 9.56 -7.11
N GLN A 99 -9.12 10.80 -6.82
CA GLN A 99 -9.07 11.91 -7.78
C GLN A 99 -7.63 12.27 -8.18
N ILE A 100 -6.69 12.29 -7.22
CA ILE A 100 -5.26 12.50 -7.51
C ILE A 100 -4.74 11.38 -8.40
N LEU A 101 -5.05 10.12 -8.08
CA LEU A 101 -4.65 8.98 -8.90
C LEU A 101 -5.25 9.04 -10.30
N ALA A 102 -6.55 9.33 -10.43
CA ALA A 102 -7.20 9.51 -11.72
C ALA A 102 -6.52 10.59 -12.57
N TRP A 103 -6.02 11.67 -11.95
CA TRP A 103 -5.29 12.71 -12.65
C TRP A 103 -3.87 12.27 -13.04
N LEU A 104 -3.11 11.62 -12.14
CA LEU A 104 -1.75 11.15 -12.39
C LEU A 104 -1.66 9.99 -13.40
N LEU A 105 -2.71 9.17 -13.48
CA LEU A 105 -2.79 8.01 -14.37
C LEU A 105 -3.30 8.37 -15.77
N ASN A 106 -3.80 9.60 -15.98
CA ASN A 106 -4.43 10.00 -17.22
C ASN A 106 -3.47 10.78 -18.13
N PRO A 107 -2.93 10.17 -19.20
CA PRO A 107 -1.91 10.82 -20.04
C PRO A 107 -2.40 12.08 -20.76
N SER A 108 -3.72 12.30 -20.86
CA SER A 108 -4.32 13.51 -21.42
C SER A 108 -4.32 14.69 -20.45
N ARG A 109 -3.91 14.48 -19.19
CA ARG A 109 -3.77 15.54 -18.18
C ARG A 109 -2.35 16.11 -18.20
N PRO A 110 -2.17 17.41 -17.88
CA PRO A 110 -0.88 18.08 -18.02
C PRO A 110 0.08 17.78 -16.85
N HIS A 111 0.29 16.51 -16.50
CA HIS A 111 1.21 16.10 -15.44
C HIS A 111 2.63 15.76 -15.94
N GLY A 112 2.79 15.45 -17.23
CA GLY A 112 4.08 15.20 -17.91
C GLY A 112 4.71 13.83 -17.71
N PHE A 113 4.03 12.92 -17.02
CA PHE A 113 4.41 11.49 -16.94
C PHE A 113 3.92 10.67 -18.12
N GLY A 114 3.05 11.23 -18.99
CA GLY A 114 2.45 10.51 -20.09
C GLY A 114 1.75 9.24 -19.62
N LEU A 115 1.96 8.13 -20.35
CA LEU A 115 1.35 6.84 -20.02
C LEU A 115 2.09 6.07 -18.91
N SER A 116 3.31 6.49 -18.54
CA SER A 116 4.24 5.69 -17.74
C SER A 116 3.70 5.31 -16.36
N MET A 117 2.92 6.18 -15.70
CA MET A 117 2.31 5.88 -14.39
C MET A 117 1.29 4.74 -14.48
N LEU A 118 0.36 4.84 -15.43
CA LEU A 118 -0.67 3.83 -15.64
C LEU A 118 -0.09 2.52 -16.16
N HIS A 119 0.82 2.61 -17.13
CA HIS A 119 1.54 1.45 -17.66
C HIS A 119 2.26 0.70 -16.55
N ARG A 120 3.00 1.40 -15.68
CA ARG A 120 3.70 0.77 -14.57
C ARG A 120 2.75 0.14 -13.56
N LEU A 121 1.65 0.80 -13.20
CA LEU A 121 0.65 0.27 -12.27
C LEU A 121 0.00 -1.02 -12.81
N ILE A 122 -0.44 -1.01 -14.07
CA ILE A 122 -1.07 -2.19 -14.71
C ILE A 122 -0.04 -3.32 -14.87
N SER A 123 1.18 -3.01 -15.32
CA SER A 123 2.25 -4.00 -15.52
C SER A 123 2.61 -4.72 -14.23
N GLU A 124 2.83 -3.97 -13.15
CA GLU A 124 3.15 -4.54 -11.84
C GLU A 124 2.00 -5.37 -11.29
N THR A 125 0.76 -4.89 -11.47
CA THR A 125 -0.44 -5.62 -11.03
C THR A 125 -0.59 -6.94 -11.78
N LEU A 126 -0.46 -6.94 -13.11
CA LEU A 126 -0.53 -8.15 -13.94
C LEU A 126 0.61 -9.13 -13.64
N SER A 127 1.84 -8.64 -13.55
CA SER A 127 3.00 -9.48 -13.25
C SER A 127 2.86 -10.18 -11.89
N ASN A 128 2.34 -9.49 -10.87
CA ASN A 128 2.11 -10.08 -9.56
C ASN A 128 1.00 -11.14 -9.56
N GLN A 129 0.10 -11.11 -10.55
CA GLN A 129 -0.91 -12.14 -10.78
C GLN A 129 -0.41 -13.28 -11.70
N GLY A 130 0.84 -13.24 -12.15
CA GLY A 130 1.39 -14.22 -13.11
C GLY A 130 0.76 -14.11 -14.50
N LEU A 131 0.25 -12.92 -14.86
CA LEU A 131 -0.42 -12.66 -16.12
C LEU A 131 0.54 -12.12 -17.19
N LEU A 132 -0.01 -11.84 -18.36
CA LEU A 132 0.71 -11.41 -19.57
C LEU A 132 1.53 -10.12 -19.36
N PRO A 133 2.67 -9.97 -20.06
CA PRO A 133 3.43 -8.72 -20.06
C PRO A 133 2.67 -7.60 -20.77
N VAL A 134 2.91 -6.36 -20.35
CA VAL A 134 2.32 -5.16 -20.98
C VAL A 134 3.32 -4.55 -21.95
N GLU A 135 3.03 -4.62 -23.23
CA GLU A 135 3.83 -3.96 -24.27
C GLU A 135 3.40 -2.49 -24.40
N ASP A 136 2.10 -2.25 -24.54
CA ASP A 136 1.52 -0.90 -24.68
C ASP A 136 0.07 -0.83 -24.17
N LEU A 137 -0.44 0.38 -23.97
CA LEU A 137 -1.84 0.66 -23.64
C LEU A 137 -2.42 1.73 -24.56
N ASP A 138 -3.58 1.48 -25.13
CA ASP A 138 -4.32 2.45 -25.95
C ASP A 138 -5.81 2.54 -25.59
N GLN A 139 -6.55 3.42 -26.28
CA GLN A 139 -7.99 3.62 -26.13
C GLN A 139 -8.45 3.84 -24.67
N LEU A 140 -7.73 4.73 -23.99
CA LEU A 140 -7.85 4.98 -22.55
C LEU A 140 -9.10 5.79 -22.20
N GLN A 141 -9.87 5.30 -21.25
CA GLN A 141 -10.95 6.03 -20.58
C GLN A 141 -10.82 5.87 -19.07
N ILE A 142 -10.49 6.98 -18.40
CA ILE A 142 -10.28 7.02 -16.95
C ILE A 142 -11.38 7.87 -16.32
N ARG A 143 -12.16 7.26 -15.43
CA ARG A 143 -13.30 7.88 -14.75
C ARG A 143 -13.12 7.72 -13.24
N PRO A 144 -12.73 8.77 -12.51
CA PRO A 144 -12.89 8.75 -11.06
C PRO A 144 -14.38 8.71 -10.73
N GLU A 145 -14.71 8.16 -9.56
CA GLU A 145 -16.07 8.26 -9.02
C GLU A 145 -17.14 7.69 -9.99
N PHE A 146 -16.85 6.55 -10.60
CA PHE A 146 -17.72 5.91 -11.57
C PHE A 146 -18.99 5.36 -10.91
N ARG A 147 -20.13 5.98 -11.21
CA ARG A 147 -21.44 5.53 -10.73
C ARG A 147 -21.91 4.32 -11.53
N CYS A 148 -21.94 3.16 -10.88
CA CYS A 148 -22.49 1.93 -11.45
C CYS A 148 -23.97 1.71 -11.08
N HIS A 149 -24.45 2.41 -10.05
CA HIS A 149 -25.83 2.44 -9.57
C HIS A 149 -26.12 3.83 -8.94
N GLU A 150 -27.38 4.12 -8.60
CA GLU A 150 -27.78 5.41 -8.00
C GLU A 150 -26.95 5.74 -6.74
N ASP A 151 -26.80 4.75 -5.86
CA ASP A 151 -26.11 4.87 -4.57
C ASP A 151 -24.67 4.31 -4.56
N TYR A 152 -24.23 3.63 -5.63
CA TYR A 152 -22.95 2.92 -5.64
C TYR A 152 -21.98 3.49 -6.67
N ARG A 153 -20.74 3.71 -6.23
CA ARG A 153 -19.72 4.44 -6.96
C ARG A 153 -18.34 3.84 -6.76
N ILE A 154 -17.80 3.22 -7.79
CA ILE A 154 -16.41 2.72 -7.81
C ILE A 154 -15.47 3.93 -7.85
N ASP A 155 -14.50 3.96 -6.95
CA ASP A 155 -13.64 5.14 -6.77
C ASP A 155 -12.80 5.47 -8.01
N LEU A 156 -12.34 4.47 -8.75
CA LEU A 156 -11.62 4.65 -10.01
C LEU A 156 -11.93 3.54 -11.01
N TRP A 157 -12.38 3.91 -12.20
CA TRP A 157 -12.69 3.02 -13.31
C TRP A 157 -11.85 3.37 -14.53
N VAL A 158 -11.06 2.41 -15.00
CA VAL A 158 -10.14 2.59 -16.14
C VAL A 158 -10.40 1.52 -17.18
N GLU A 159 -10.83 1.94 -18.37
CA GLU A 159 -10.95 1.07 -19.54
C GLU A 159 -9.83 1.38 -20.52
N CYS A 160 -9.21 0.35 -21.09
CA CYS A 160 -8.19 0.50 -22.13
C CYS A 160 -8.08 -0.77 -22.97
N ARG A 161 -7.21 -0.76 -23.98
CA ARG A 161 -6.71 -2.00 -24.59
C ARG A 161 -5.26 -2.19 -24.28
N LEU A 162 -4.95 -3.39 -23.83
CA LEU A 162 -3.62 -3.90 -23.61
C LEU A 162 -3.08 -4.50 -24.91
N LEU A 163 -1.93 -4.02 -25.38
CA LEU A 163 -1.13 -4.76 -26.35
C LEU A 163 -0.24 -5.75 -25.58
N SER A 164 -0.37 -7.03 -25.88
CA SER A 164 0.47 -8.09 -25.34
C SER A 164 0.67 -9.16 -26.40
N GLN A 165 1.93 -9.52 -26.69
CA GLN A 165 2.30 -10.53 -27.66
C GLN A 165 1.64 -10.28 -29.03
N GLY A 166 1.62 -9.01 -29.46
CA GLY A 166 0.99 -8.60 -30.72
C GLY A 166 -0.53 -8.66 -30.77
N THR A 167 -1.21 -8.92 -29.64
CA THR A 167 -2.68 -8.98 -29.56
C THR A 167 -3.24 -7.85 -28.70
N HIS A 168 -4.27 -7.15 -29.20
CA HIS A 168 -5.00 -6.14 -28.42
C HIS A 168 -6.13 -6.78 -27.61
N ILE A 169 -5.99 -6.76 -26.28
CA ILE A 169 -6.91 -7.35 -25.31
C ILE A 169 -7.64 -6.22 -24.57
N PRO A 170 -8.99 -6.20 -24.53
CA PRO A 170 -9.71 -5.26 -23.68
C PRO A 170 -9.32 -5.44 -22.21
N LEU A 171 -9.04 -4.35 -21.51
CA LEU A 171 -8.69 -4.37 -20.10
C LEU A 171 -9.55 -3.37 -19.33
N LEU A 172 -10.12 -3.83 -18.21
CA LEU A 172 -10.76 -3.00 -17.21
C LEU A 172 -9.94 -3.07 -15.93
N MET A 173 -9.58 -1.92 -15.36
CA MET A 173 -9.10 -1.79 -14.00
C MET A 173 -10.12 -1.02 -13.18
N ALA A 174 -10.70 -1.67 -12.18
CA ALA A 174 -11.54 -1.05 -11.17
C ALA A 174 -10.76 -1.00 -9.86
N LEU A 175 -10.64 0.18 -9.25
CA LEU A 175 -9.94 0.37 -7.99
C LEU A 175 -10.90 0.98 -6.97
N GLU A 176 -11.00 0.32 -5.82
CA GLU A 176 -11.72 0.77 -4.64
C GLU A 176 -10.70 1.08 -3.55
N ALA A 177 -10.77 2.28 -2.96
CA ALA A 177 -9.79 2.74 -1.99
C ALA A 177 -10.42 2.82 -0.60
N LYS A 178 -9.68 2.38 0.43
CA LYS A 178 -10.04 2.57 1.84
C LYS A 178 -8.87 3.15 2.61
N VAL A 179 -9.08 4.21 3.38
CA VAL A 179 -8.02 4.78 4.25
C VAL A 179 -8.28 4.46 5.72
N ARG A 180 -9.50 4.70 6.21
CA ARG A 180 -9.89 4.40 7.60
C ARG A 180 -11.20 3.61 7.71
N ALA A 181 -11.97 3.51 6.62
CA ALA A 181 -13.27 2.89 6.64
C ALA A 181 -13.18 1.36 6.52
N GLU A 182 -14.09 0.69 7.22
CA GLU A 182 -14.42 -0.69 6.93
C GLU A 182 -15.22 -0.79 5.63
N GLU A 183 -15.25 -1.98 5.07
CA GLU A 183 -15.96 -2.29 3.83
C GLU A 183 -17.46 -2.34 4.08
N GLN A 184 -18.27 -1.76 3.18
CA GLN A 184 -19.71 -1.88 3.23
C GLN A 184 -20.15 -3.11 2.43
N GLN A 185 -20.83 -4.04 3.11
CA GLN A 185 -21.08 -5.39 2.60
C GLN A 185 -21.85 -5.43 1.27
N GLU A 186 -22.77 -4.48 1.05
CA GLU A 186 -23.61 -4.45 -0.16
C GLU A 186 -22.90 -3.82 -1.37
N GLN A 187 -21.87 -3.00 -1.13
CA GLN A 187 -21.20 -2.19 -2.15
C GLN A 187 -20.50 -3.03 -3.22
N LEU A 188 -19.83 -4.12 -2.83
CA LEU A 188 -19.06 -4.92 -3.77
C LEU A 188 -19.94 -5.75 -4.72
N SER A 189 -21.11 -6.20 -4.26
CA SER A 189 -22.03 -6.96 -5.13
C SER A 189 -22.50 -6.13 -6.35
N HIS A 190 -22.70 -4.82 -6.17
CA HIS A 190 -23.04 -3.91 -7.25
C HIS A 190 -21.86 -3.67 -8.20
N TYR A 191 -20.65 -3.69 -7.67
CA TYR A 191 -19.43 -3.56 -8.48
C TYR A 191 -19.21 -4.79 -9.34
N ASP A 192 -19.41 -5.97 -8.77
CA ASP A 192 -19.28 -7.24 -9.47
C ASP A 192 -20.29 -7.33 -10.62
N GLN A 193 -21.52 -6.83 -10.42
CA GLN A 193 -22.50 -6.68 -11.51
C GLN A 193 -22.03 -5.69 -12.59
N ALA A 194 -21.46 -4.55 -12.21
CA ALA A 194 -20.98 -3.55 -13.17
C ALA A 194 -19.84 -4.10 -14.03
N VAL A 195 -18.88 -4.78 -13.39
CA VAL A 195 -17.78 -5.48 -14.04
C VAL A 195 -18.29 -6.59 -14.95
N SER A 196 -19.23 -7.41 -14.49
CA SER A 196 -19.82 -8.51 -15.29
C SER A 196 -20.54 -7.97 -16.53
N ARG A 197 -21.27 -6.85 -16.39
CA ARG A 197 -21.90 -6.16 -17.52
C ARG A 197 -20.84 -5.68 -18.51
N TRP A 198 -19.78 -5.04 -18.04
CA TRP A 198 -18.67 -4.62 -18.90
C TRP A 198 -18.04 -5.82 -19.63
N GLN A 199 -17.72 -6.91 -18.94
CA GLN A 199 -17.14 -8.11 -19.54
C GLN A 199 -18.04 -8.72 -20.61
N SER A 200 -19.35 -8.80 -20.38
CA SER A 200 -20.31 -9.36 -21.36
C SER A 200 -20.45 -8.51 -22.63
N GLN A 201 -20.10 -7.22 -22.58
CA GLN A 201 -20.05 -6.33 -23.73
C GLN A 201 -18.71 -6.40 -24.49
N HIS A 202 -17.70 -7.07 -23.92
CA HIS A 202 -16.37 -7.17 -24.47
C HIS A 202 -16.02 -8.62 -24.87
N ALA A 203 -14.84 -8.79 -25.46
CA ALA A 203 -14.38 -10.10 -25.92
C ALA A 203 -14.16 -11.07 -24.75
N LYS A 204 -14.33 -12.37 -24.99
CA LYS A 204 -14.15 -13.43 -23.97
C LYS A 204 -12.76 -13.44 -23.33
N ASN A 205 -11.76 -12.87 -23.98
CA ASN A 205 -10.39 -12.76 -23.48
C ASN A 205 -10.14 -11.45 -22.72
N ALA A 206 -11.16 -10.65 -22.42
CA ALA A 206 -10.99 -9.41 -21.68
C ALA A 206 -10.40 -9.65 -20.28
N ILE A 207 -9.48 -8.78 -19.88
CA ILE A 207 -8.82 -8.83 -18.58
C ILE A 207 -9.53 -7.86 -17.64
N VAL A 208 -9.78 -8.29 -16.41
CA VAL A 208 -10.30 -7.43 -15.35
C VAL A 208 -9.35 -7.44 -14.17
N LEU A 209 -8.93 -6.26 -13.74
CA LEU A 209 -8.16 -6.02 -12.54
C LEU A 209 -9.06 -5.31 -11.53
N ARG A 210 -9.51 -6.03 -10.51
CA ARG A 210 -10.21 -5.45 -9.36
C ARG A 210 -9.16 -5.19 -8.28
N ILE A 211 -8.82 -3.95 -8.00
CA ILE A 211 -7.78 -3.58 -7.02
C ILE A 211 -8.46 -3.03 -5.76
N PHE A 212 -8.16 -3.65 -4.62
CA PHE A 212 -8.61 -3.15 -3.31
C PHE A 212 -7.42 -2.51 -2.59
N LEU A 213 -7.43 -1.18 -2.53
CA LEU A 213 -6.33 -0.38 -2.02
C LEU A 213 -6.59 0.00 -0.56
N THR A 214 -5.85 -0.58 0.38
CA THR A 214 -5.98 -0.32 1.83
C THR A 214 -4.61 -0.03 2.47
N PRO A 215 -4.50 0.47 3.71
CA PRO A 215 -3.19 0.66 4.33
C PRO A 215 -2.45 -0.65 4.61
N ASP A 216 -3.18 -1.74 4.77
CA ASP A 216 -2.70 -3.05 5.24
C ASP A 216 -2.72 -4.16 4.17
N ALA A 217 -3.15 -3.85 2.93
CA ALA A 217 -3.37 -4.83 1.86
C ALA A 217 -4.25 -6.01 2.32
N ARG A 218 -5.31 -5.74 3.10
CA ARG A 218 -6.27 -6.77 3.50
C ARG A 218 -7.13 -7.20 2.33
N ASP A 219 -7.57 -8.45 2.34
CA ASP A 219 -8.55 -8.95 1.38
C ASP A 219 -9.89 -8.23 1.55
N ALA A 220 -10.61 -8.06 0.43
CA ALA A 220 -12.02 -7.70 0.46
C ALA A 220 -12.81 -8.85 1.10
N ARG A 221 -13.66 -8.55 2.07
CA ARG A 221 -14.39 -9.54 2.87
C ARG A 221 -15.79 -9.82 2.36
N SER A 222 -16.38 -8.90 1.59
CA SER A 222 -17.78 -8.95 1.18
C SER A 222 -17.99 -9.17 -0.32
N SER A 223 -16.99 -9.69 -1.02
CA SER A 223 -17.13 -10.11 -2.42
C SER A 223 -16.72 -11.56 -2.56
N ASP A 224 -17.50 -12.31 -3.34
CA ASP A 224 -17.16 -13.66 -3.77
C ASP A 224 -16.11 -13.64 -4.91
N GLU A 225 -15.77 -12.45 -5.42
CA GLU A 225 -14.81 -12.24 -6.49
C GLU A 225 -13.41 -11.88 -5.95
N ASN A 226 -12.38 -12.29 -6.69
CA ASN A 226 -10.98 -12.06 -6.29
C ASN A 226 -10.56 -10.60 -6.54
N TRP A 227 -10.78 -9.73 -5.55
CA TRP A 227 -10.14 -8.42 -5.48
C TRP A 227 -8.66 -8.59 -5.12
N ILE A 228 -7.79 -7.96 -5.90
CA ILE A 228 -6.34 -7.95 -5.70
C ILE A 228 -6.01 -6.98 -4.56
N PRO A 229 -5.50 -7.46 -3.42
CA PRO A 229 -5.12 -6.58 -2.32
C PRO A 229 -3.86 -5.79 -2.69
N MET A 230 -3.90 -4.47 -2.46
CA MET A 230 -2.76 -3.57 -2.64
C MET A 230 -2.65 -2.63 -1.43
N ASP A 231 -1.43 -2.41 -0.93
CA ASP A 231 -1.18 -1.38 0.07
C ASP A 231 -0.80 -0.03 -0.56
N TYR A 232 -1.09 1.06 0.15
CA TYR A 232 -0.67 2.40 -0.27
C TYR A 232 0.86 2.54 -0.37
N LEU A 233 1.65 1.78 0.40
CA LEU A 233 3.11 1.75 0.23
C LEU A 233 3.53 1.10 -1.09
N GLY A 234 2.84 0.05 -1.53
CA GLY A 234 3.02 -0.57 -2.84
C GLY A 234 2.72 0.41 -3.97
N LEU A 235 1.58 1.11 -3.88
CA LEU A 235 1.22 2.18 -4.80
C LEU A 235 2.26 3.30 -4.82
N ALA A 236 2.69 3.79 -3.64
CA ALA A 236 3.73 4.80 -3.52
C ALA A 236 5.04 4.38 -4.21
N ARG A 237 5.46 3.11 -4.06
CA ARG A 237 6.65 2.58 -4.74
C ARG A 237 6.48 2.57 -6.26
N ILE A 238 5.33 2.13 -6.76
CA ILE A 238 5.01 2.10 -8.19
C ILE A 238 5.12 3.52 -8.77
N LEU A 239 4.43 4.49 -8.13
CA LEU A 239 4.44 5.86 -8.59
C LEU A 239 5.84 6.49 -8.49
N TRP A 240 6.57 6.25 -7.40
CA TRP A 240 7.93 6.79 -7.24
C TRP A 240 8.91 6.20 -8.24
N SER A 241 8.76 4.93 -8.60
CA SER A 241 9.63 4.28 -9.59
C SER A 241 9.59 4.96 -10.95
N VAL A 242 8.47 5.61 -11.31
CA VAL A 242 8.33 6.43 -12.52
C VAL A 242 8.76 7.87 -12.24
N GLY A 243 8.34 8.44 -11.11
CA GLY A 243 8.62 9.82 -10.75
C GLY A 243 10.10 10.15 -10.59
N ARG A 244 10.88 9.24 -10.00
CA ARG A 244 12.32 9.45 -9.75
C ARG A 244 13.14 9.65 -11.02
N ASP A 245 12.71 9.02 -12.12
CA ASP A 245 13.37 9.07 -13.43
C ASP A 245 12.84 10.22 -14.31
N ARG A 246 11.76 10.90 -13.88
CA ARG A 246 11.07 11.97 -14.62
C ARG A 246 10.95 13.24 -13.80
N GLN A 247 12.08 13.72 -13.31
CA GLN A 247 12.17 14.94 -12.49
C GLN A 247 11.87 16.22 -13.28
N ASP A 248 11.86 16.12 -14.61
CA ASP A 248 11.48 17.15 -15.57
C ASP A 248 9.96 17.33 -15.70
N ALA A 249 9.16 16.37 -15.24
CA ALA A 249 7.71 16.42 -15.40
C ALA A 249 7.11 17.60 -14.62
N PRO A 250 6.14 18.36 -15.17
CA PRO A 250 5.51 19.49 -14.49
C PRO A 250 4.90 19.12 -13.13
N ALA A 251 4.39 17.89 -13.00
CA ALA A 251 3.81 17.40 -11.75
C ALA A 251 4.80 16.71 -10.81
N TYR A 252 6.12 16.78 -11.06
CA TYR A 252 7.11 16.08 -10.23
C TYR A 252 7.02 16.44 -8.75
N MET A 253 6.93 17.73 -8.41
CA MET A 253 6.74 18.16 -7.01
C MET A 253 5.37 17.74 -6.46
N TYR A 254 4.32 17.84 -7.27
CA TYR A 254 2.96 17.42 -6.87
C TYR A 254 2.93 15.93 -6.50
N LEU A 255 3.58 15.09 -7.31
CA LEU A 255 3.74 13.66 -7.04
C LEU A 255 4.50 13.42 -5.74
N ARG A 256 5.61 14.13 -5.51
CA ARG A 256 6.40 14.00 -4.27
C ARG A 256 5.56 14.33 -3.05
N HIS A 257 4.82 15.43 -3.08
CA HIS A 257 3.93 15.81 -1.96
C HIS A 257 2.78 14.81 -1.78
N TYR A 258 2.23 14.25 -2.86
CA TYR A 258 1.20 13.21 -2.76
C TYR A 258 1.73 11.93 -2.12
N ILE A 259 2.90 11.44 -2.54
CA ILE A 259 3.52 10.27 -1.93
C ILE A 259 3.89 10.55 -0.46
N SER A 260 4.31 11.78 -0.15
CA SER A 260 4.51 12.22 1.23
C SER A 260 3.23 12.14 2.07
N SER A 261 2.06 12.51 1.51
CA SER A 261 0.76 12.31 2.16
C SER A 261 0.48 10.85 2.47
N ILE A 262 0.89 9.91 1.61
CA ILE A 262 0.77 8.48 1.94
C ILE A 262 1.58 8.16 3.20
N TYR A 263 2.86 8.53 3.25
CA TYR A 263 3.71 8.23 4.40
C TYR A 263 3.24 8.91 5.69
N GLN A 264 2.95 10.21 5.63
CA GLN A 264 2.63 11.00 6.81
C GLN A 264 1.18 10.82 7.25
N ASP A 265 0.22 10.86 6.33
CA ASP A 265 -1.20 10.99 6.68
C ASP A 265 -1.88 9.63 6.84
N ILE A 266 -1.50 8.64 6.01
CA ILE A 266 -2.05 7.28 6.09
C ILE A 266 -1.28 6.45 7.10
N TYR A 267 0.05 6.46 7.05
CA TYR A 267 0.89 5.64 7.94
C TYR A 267 1.38 6.38 9.18
N GLY A 268 1.18 7.70 9.28
CA GLY A 268 1.55 8.47 10.47
C GLY A 268 3.05 8.66 10.64
N TRP A 269 3.87 8.53 9.59
CA TRP A 269 5.32 8.67 9.70
C TRP A 269 5.72 10.12 9.92
N SER A 270 6.72 10.35 10.78
CA SER A 270 7.37 11.65 10.90
C SER A 270 8.37 11.88 9.75
N THR A 271 8.78 13.13 9.56
CA THR A 271 9.90 13.49 8.67
C THR A 271 11.03 14.13 9.49
N PRO A 272 12.25 13.54 9.54
CA PRO A 272 12.56 12.20 9.05
C PRO A 272 11.82 11.11 9.85
N PRO A 273 11.71 9.88 9.32
CA PRO A 273 11.02 8.80 10.02
C PRO A 273 11.62 8.48 11.39
N ASP A 274 10.76 8.34 12.41
CA ASP A 274 11.16 7.95 13.76
C ASP A 274 11.52 6.47 13.82
N VAL A 275 12.77 6.18 13.47
CA VAL A 275 13.34 4.82 13.52
C VAL A 275 13.44 4.26 14.94
N VAL A 276 13.40 5.09 15.99
CA VAL A 276 13.56 4.64 17.38
C VAL A 276 12.22 4.28 17.98
N GLY A 277 11.21 5.14 17.84
CA GLY A 277 9.85 4.88 18.31
C GLY A 277 9.10 3.90 17.41
N ARG A 278 9.32 3.97 16.09
CA ARG A 278 8.62 3.15 15.08
C ARG A 278 9.55 2.41 14.10
N PRO A 279 10.46 1.57 14.60
CA PRO A 279 11.43 0.85 13.76
C PRO A 279 10.78 -0.07 12.72
N TYR A 280 9.53 -0.49 12.93
CA TYR A 280 8.85 -1.46 12.09
C TYR A 280 8.09 -0.85 10.89
N ASP A 281 7.88 0.45 10.92
CA ASP A 281 7.11 1.18 9.90
C ASP A 281 7.79 1.09 8.54
N LEU A 282 9.11 1.19 8.56
CA LEU A 282 9.95 1.21 7.37
C LEU A 282 10.25 -0.19 6.81
N PHE A 283 9.80 -1.28 7.44
CA PHE A 283 10.03 -2.64 6.95
C PHE A 283 9.54 -2.85 5.52
N HIS A 284 8.43 -2.22 5.14
CA HIS A 284 7.89 -2.33 3.77
C HIS A 284 8.82 -1.67 2.73
N LEU A 285 9.54 -0.60 3.12
CA LEU A 285 10.57 -0.02 2.27
C LEU A 285 11.80 -0.94 2.19
N PHE A 286 12.17 -1.62 3.29
CA PHE A 286 13.33 -2.51 3.31
C PHE A 286 13.14 -3.78 2.47
N HIS A 287 11.97 -4.43 2.60
CA HIS A 287 11.81 -5.82 2.19
C HIS A 287 11.65 -6.01 0.68
N LYS A 288 11.08 -5.02 -0.04
CA LYS A 288 10.93 -5.08 -1.51
C LYS A 288 12.03 -4.32 -2.28
N SER A 289 12.77 -3.44 -1.61
CA SER A 289 13.93 -2.75 -2.21
C SER A 289 15.21 -3.57 -2.13
N GLY A 290 15.31 -4.49 -1.14
CA GLY A 290 16.42 -5.42 -1.01
C GLY A 290 16.51 -6.48 -2.11
N GLU A 291 15.43 -6.72 -2.86
CA GLU A 291 15.48 -7.51 -4.10
C GLU A 291 16.04 -6.67 -5.26
N ALA A 292 15.69 -5.39 -5.36
CA ALA A 292 16.15 -4.51 -6.44
C ALA A 292 17.61 -4.04 -6.31
N LEU A 293 18.17 -3.94 -5.10
CA LEU A 293 19.56 -3.52 -4.86
C LEU A 293 20.58 -4.67 -4.88
N ARG A 294 20.13 -5.93 -5.01
CA ARG A 294 21.00 -7.09 -5.17
C ARG A 294 21.24 -7.47 -6.63
N ASP A 295 20.42 -6.93 -7.53
CA ASP A 295 20.46 -7.19 -8.98
C ASP A 295 21.03 -6.01 -9.79
N SER A 296 21.73 -5.09 -9.14
CA SER A 296 22.47 -3.96 -9.73
C SER A 296 23.92 -3.95 -9.27
#